data_AF-A0A1I3VBR4-F1
#
_entry.id   AF-A0A1I3VBR4-F1
#
_cell.length_a   1.000
_cell.length_b   1.000
_cell.length_c   1.000
_cell.angle_alpha   90.00
_cell.angle_beta   90.00
_cell.angle_gamma   90.00
#
_symmetry.space_group_name_H-M   'P 1'
#
loop_
_entity.id
_entity.type
_entity.pdbx_description
1 polymer ?
#
loop_
_entity_poly.entity_id
_entity_poly.type
_entity_poly.pdbx_seq_one_letter_code
_entity_poly.pdbx_strand_id
1 'polypeptide(L)'
;MAAMTGPAGELPDYAERVLAVVERIPPGRVMTYGDVAEWLEEGGPRQVGRVMSLYGGTVPWWRVVRADGTPPPCHEGRALAHYRQEGTPLRGGRGGTAGHAAAAVRVDMRRARWDGEAGGSGDGDGAGERSARRS
;
A
#
# COMPACT_ATOMS: atom_id res chain seq x y z
N MET A 1 -9.16 -29.91 -9.25
CA MET A 1 -10.13 -28.84 -8.92
C MET A 1 -10.92 -29.26 -7.68
N ALA A 2 -10.47 -28.86 -6.49
CA ALA A 2 -11.19 -28.90 -5.21
C ALA A 2 -10.38 -28.00 -4.24
N ALA A 3 -10.92 -27.14 -3.37
CA ALA A 3 -12.28 -26.99 -2.88
C ALA A 3 -12.70 -25.50 -2.92
N MET A 4 -13.94 -25.25 -3.33
CA MET A 4 -14.62 -23.98 -3.17
C MET A 4 -15.76 -24.25 -2.18
N THR A 5 -15.61 -23.88 -0.92
CA THR A 5 -16.68 -23.54 0.06
C THR A 5 -16.02 -23.31 1.42
N GLY A 6 -15.80 -22.03 1.77
CA GLY A 6 -15.89 -21.57 3.16
C GLY A 6 -17.34 -21.14 3.43
N PRO A 7 -17.80 -21.11 4.69
CA PRO A 7 -19.21 -20.88 5.02
C PRO A 7 -19.69 -19.50 4.56
N ALA A 8 -20.97 -19.44 4.20
CA ALA A 8 -21.64 -18.28 3.61
C ALA A 8 -21.65 -17.07 4.57
N GLY A 9 -20.61 -16.24 4.48
CA GLY A 9 -20.42 -15.04 5.30
C GLY A 9 -18.95 -14.70 5.53
N GLU A 10 -18.07 -15.70 5.44
CA GLU A 10 -16.62 -15.51 5.51
C GLU A 10 -16.08 -15.20 4.11
N LEU A 11 -15.35 -14.09 4.02
CA LEU A 11 -14.43 -13.88 2.92
C LEU A 11 -13.52 -15.11 2.87
N PRO A 12 -13.14 -15.64 1.69
CA PRO A 12 -12.16 -16.72 1.64
C PRO A 12 -10.95 -16.34 2.51
N ASP A 13 -10.39 -17.23 3.33
CA ASP A 13 -9.31 -16.91 4.29
C ASP A 13 -8.16 -16.10 3.68
N TYR A 14 -7.87 -16.33 2.40
CA TYR A 14 -6.92 -15.56 1.63
C TYR A 14 -7.35 -14.10 1.41
N ALA A 15 -8.62 -13.86 1.08
CA ALA A 15 -9.18 -12.53 0.94
C ALA A 15 -9.12 -11.75 2.26
N GLU A 16 -9.47 -12.37 3.39
CA GLU A 16 -9.36 -11.73 4.71
C GLU A 16 -7.93 -11.29 5.01
N ARG A 17 -6.96 -12.17 4.79
CA ARG A 17 -5.53 -11.87 4.99
C ARG A 17 -5.04 -10.75 4.06
N VAL A 18 -5.46 -10.74 2.80
CA VAL A 18 -5.16 -9.64 1.87
C VAL A 18 -5.73 -8.33 2.40
N LEU A 19 -7.01 -8.29 2.78
CA LEU A 19 -7.65 -7.07 3.28
C LEU A 19 -6.98 -6.56 4.56
N ALA A 20 -6.63 -7.47 5.49
CA ALA A 20 -5.91 -7.14 6.71
C ALA A 20 -4.52 -6.51 6.42
N VAL A 21 -3.81 -6.97 5.40
CA VAL A 21 -2.54 -6.34 4.99
C VAL A 21 -2.79 -4.93 4.46
N VAL A 22 -3.81 -4.73 3.62
CA VAL A 22 -4.13 -3.42 3.05
C VAL A 22 -4.48 -2.39 4.13
N GLU A 23 -5.22 -2.79 5.16
CA GLU A 23 -5.56 -1.92 6.28
C GLU A 23 -4.35 -1.49 7.10
N ARG A 24 -3.28 -2.31 7.13
CA ARG A 24 -2.04 -2.01 7.86
C ARG A 24 -1.14 -1.01 7.15
N ILE A 25 -1.29 -0.83 5.84
CA ILE A 25 -0.45 0.11 5.08
C ILE A 25 -0.66 1.53 5.63
N PRO A 26 0.36 2.23 6.15
CA PRO A 26 0.16 3.55 6.73
C PRO A 26 -0.34 4.60 5.73
N PRO A 27 -1.02 5.67 6.18
CA PRO A 27 -1.33 6.82 5.34
C PRO A 27 -0.08 7.37 4.64
N GLY A 28 -0.20 7.71 3.36
CA GLY A 28 0.91 8.28 2.58
C GLY A 28 1.87 7.23 2.03
N ARG A 29 1.64 5.95 2.36
CA ARG A 29 2.44 4.81 1.89
C ARG A 29 1.60 3.86 1.02
N VAL A 30 2.31 3.08 0.20
CA VAL A 30 1.69 2.12 -0.73
C VAL A 30 2.46 0.80 -0.77
N MET A 31 1.76 -0.27 -1.15
CA MET A 31 2.34 -1.55 -1.58
C MET A 31 1.89 -1.87 -3.00
N THR A 32 2.68 -2.65 -3.74
CA THR A 32 2.20 -3.23 -5.00
C THR A 32 1.38 -4.49 -4.75
N TYR A 33 0.56 -4.88 -5.72
CA TYR A 33 -0.10 -6.20 -5.69
C TYR A 33 0.89 -7.37 -5.51
N GLY A 34 2.13 -7.23 -6.02
CA GLY A 34 3.19 -8.21 -5.82
C GLY A 34 3.73 -8.18 -4.40
N ASP A 35 3.99 -6.98 -3.87
CA ASP A 35 4.48 -6.81 -2.50
C ASP A 35 3.49 -7.43 -1.48
N VAL A 36 2.18 -7.29 -1.71
CA VAL A 36 1.16 -7.91 -0.84
C VAL A 36 1.20 -9.44 -0.94
N ALA A 37 1.38 -10.01 -2.13
CA ALA A 37 1.50 -11.45 -2.30
C ALA A 37 2.78 -12.00 -1.68
N GLU A 38 3.90 -11.28 -1.83
CA GLU A 38 5.18 -11.58 -1.19
C GLU A 38 5.08 -11.50 0.33
N TRP A 39 4.43 -10.47 0.86
CA TRP A 39 4.20 -10.30 2.30
C TRP A 39 3.44 -11.46 2.92
N LEU A 40 2.45 -11.99 2.19
CA LEU A 40 1.64 -13.12 2.65
C LEU A 40 2.31 -14.47 2.40
N GLU A 41 3.43 -14.49 1.65
CA GLU A 41 4.09 -15.70 1.14
C GLU A 41 3.11 -16.68 0.44
N GLU A 42 2.00 -16.14 -0.08
CA GLU A 42 0.89 -16.92 -0.62
C GLU A 42 0.21 -16.23 -1.81
N GLY A 43 -0.13 -17.05 -2.81
CA GLY A 43 -0.81 -16.60 -4.01
C GLY A 43 0.10 -15.77 -4.91
N GLY A 44 -0.50 -14.84 -5.66
CA GLY A 44 0.24 -14.00 -6.58
C GLY A 44 -0.46 -12.68 -6.88
N PRO A 45 0.21 -11.73 -7.56
CA PRO A 45 -0.30 -10.38 -7.80
C PRO A 45 -1.70 -10.36 -8.42
N ARG A 46 -2.00 -11.33 -9.30
CA ARG A 46 -3.32 -11.45 -9.94
C ARG A 46 -4.42 -11.91 -8.98
N GLN A 47 -4.09 -12.79 -8.04
CA GLN A 47 -5.03 -13.25 -7.02
C GLN A 47 -5.36 -12.10 -6.05
N VAL A 48 -4.34 -11.34 -5.61
CA VAL A 48 -4.55 -10.12 -4.82
C VAL A 48 -5.41 -9.11 -5.59
N GLY A 49 -5.13 -8.87 -6.87
CA GLY A 49 -5.94 -8.00 -7.72
C GLY A 49 -7.40 -8.43 -7.82
N ARG A 50 -7.66 -9.74 -7.91
CA ARG A 50 -9.03 -10.30 -7.88
C ARG A 50 -9.71 -10.06 -6.53
N VAL A 51 -9.01 -10.30 -5.42
CA VAL A 51 -9.53 -10.02 -4.07
C VAL A 51 -9.90 -8.54 -3.94
N MET A 52 -8.99 -7.63 -4.30
CA MET A 52 -9.23 -6.19 -4.22
C MET A 52 -10.42 -5.75 -5.09
N SER A 53 -10.63 -6.38 -6.24
CA SER A 53 -11.76 -6.08 -7.11
C SER A 53 -13.10 -6.57 -6.57
N LEU A 54 -13.11 -7.68 -5.83
CA LEU A 54 -14.33 -8.30 -5.31
C LEU A 54 -14.70 -7.80 -3.90
N TYR A 55 -13.69 -7.52 -3.07
CA TYR A 55 -13.84 -7.32 -1.63
C TYR A 55 -13.16 -6.05 -1.11
N GLY A 56 -12.35 -5.37 -1.93
CA GLY A 56 -11.54 -4.22 -1.50
C GLY A 56 -12.29 -2.90 -1.31
N GLY A 57 -13.62 -2.90 -1.43
CA GLY A 57 -14.43 -1.67 -1.41
C GLY A 57 -14.45 -0.93 -0.08
N THR A 58 -14.13 -1.61 1.03
CA THR A 58 -14.18 -1.07 2.40
C THR A 58 -12.81 -0.74 2.99
N VAL A 59 -11.72 -1.19 2.36
CA VAL A 59 -10.33 -0.96 2.81
C VAL A 59 -9.70 0.21 2.04
N PRO A 60 -8.54 0.76 2.48
CA PRO A 60 -7.86 1.84 1.75
C PRO A 60 -7.20 1.34 0.46
N TRP A 61 -8.02 0.91 -0.50
CA TRP A 61 -7.60 0.25 -1.76
C TRP A 61 -6.67 1.10 -2.61
N TRP A 62 -6.69 2.43 -2.48
CA TRP A 62 -5.76 3.33 -3.16
C TRP A 62 -4.30 3.10 -2.72
N ARG A 63 -4.07 2.50 -1.55
CA ARG A 63 -2.73 2.14 -1.06
C ARG A 63 -2.15 0.88 -1.74
N VAL A 64 -2.92 0.19 -2.57
CA VAL A 64 -2.43 -0.93 -3.39
C VAL A 64 -2.37 -0.53 -4.86
N VAL A 65 -1.16 -0.46 -5.40
CA VAL A 65 -0.89 0.07 -6.75
C VAL A 65 -0.24 -0.97 -7.67
N ARG A 66 -0.16 -0.66 -8.96
CA ARG A 66 0.65 -1.44 -9.90
C ARG A 66 2.14 -1.24 -9.63
N ALA A 67 2.98 -2.15 -10.12
CA ALA A 67 4.43 -2.09 -9.95
C ALA A 67 5.07 -0.81 -10.52
N ASP A 68 4.44 -0.18 -11.50
CA ASP A 68 4.87 1.09 -12.11
C ASP A 68 4.39 2.34 -11.34
N GLY A 69 3.69 2.16 -10.22
CA GLY A 69 3.09 3.24 -9.42
C GLY A 69 1.80 3.81 -9.99
N THR A 70 1.23 3.19 -11.03
CA THR A 70 -0.07 3.61 -11.57
C THR A 70 -1.20 3.16 -10.64
N PRO A 71 -2.16 4.05 -10.30
CA PRO A 71 -3.31 3.68 -9.50
C PRO A 71 -4.18 2.62 -10.21
N PRO A 72 -5.03 1.89 -9.47
CA PRO A 72 -5.99 0.97 -10.08
C PRO A 72 -6.88 1.69 -11.11
N PRO A 73 -7.16 1.07 -12.28
CA PRO A 73 -8.00 1.67 -13.31
C PRO A 73 -9.40 1.96 -12.79
N CYS A 74 -10.16 2.81 -13.50
CA CYS A 74 -11.55 3.22 -13.24
C CYS A 74 -11.84 4.02 -11.94
N HIS A 75 -10.84 4.29 -11.10
CA HIS A 75 -11.00 5.09 -9.87
C HIS A 75 -9.95 6.19 -9.69
N GLU A 76 -9.29 6.60 -10.78
CA GLU A 76 -8.14 7.52 -10.77
C GLU A 76 -8.43 8.85 -10.05
N GLY A 77 -9.63 9.41 -10.24
CA GLY A 77 -10.04 10.65 -9.56
C GLY A 77 -10.22 10.50 -8.05
N ARG A 78 -10.79 9.37 -7.59
CA ARG A 78 -10.98 9.09 -6.16
C ARG A 78 -9.65 8.75 -5.49
N ALA A 79 -8.80 7.96 -6.15
CA ALA A 79 -7.46 7.65 -5.67
C ALA A 79 -6.62 8.92 -5.49
N LEU A 80 -6.66 9.85 -6.47
CA LEU A 80 -5.93 11.11 -6.39
C LEU A 80 -6.36 11.98 -5.19
N ALA A 81 -7.65 12.03 -4.88
CA ALA A 81 -8.15 12.75 -3.71
C ALA A 81 -7.56 12.19 -2.40
N HIS A 82 -7.56 10.86 -2.25
CA HIS A 82 -6.97 10.19 -1.09
C HIS A 82 -5.46 10.39 -1.01
N TYR A 83 -4.72 10.28 -2.12
CA TYR A 83 -3.28 10.52 -2.13
C TYR A 83 -2.91 11.93 -1.69
N ARG A 84 -3.68 12.94 -2.12
CA ARG A 84 -3.48 14.33 -1.70
C ARG A 84 -3.79 14.52 -0.21
N GLN A 85 -4.87 13.90 0.27
CA GLN A 85 -5.25 13.97 1.68
C GLN A 85 -4.20 13.33 2.59
N GLU A 86 -3.61 12.22 2.16
CA GLU A 86 -2.61 11.48 2.94
C GLU A 86 -1.17 11.98 2.73
N GLY A 87 -0.95 12.93 1.81
CA GLY A 87 0.40 13.37 1.46
C GLY A 87 1.25 12.29 0.78
N THR A 88 0.62 11.32 0.11
CA THR A 88 1.32 10.26 -0.62
C THR A 88 2.26 10.90 -1.66
N PRO A 89 3.55 10.54 -1.70
CA PRO A 89 4.47 11.07 -2.71
C PRO A 89 4.01 10.73 -4.13
N LEU A 90 3.70 11.74 -4.94
CA LEU A 90 3.27 11.59 -6.34
C LEU A 90 4.35 12.09 -7.29
N ARG A 91 4.47 11.43 -8.45
CA ARG A 91 5.19 11.93 -9.62
C ARG A 91 4.19 12.55 -10.59
N GLY A 92 4.26 13.88 -10.73
CA GLY A 92 3.61 14.61 -11.83
C GLY A 92 4.53 14.63 -13.05
N GLY A 93 3.97 14.39 -14.24
CA GLY A 93 4.69 14.58 -15.49
C GLY A 93 5.21 16.01 -15.58
N ARG A 94 6.52 16.20 -15.64
CA ARG A 94 7.08 17.47 -16.13
C ARG A 94 6.66 17.61 -17.58
N GLY A 95 5.90 18.66 -17.89
CA GLY A 95 5.75 19.20 -19.25
C GLY A 95 5.28 18.21 -20.31
N GLY A 96 3.97 18.07 -20.47
CA GLY A 96 3.36 17.56 -21.70
C GLY A 96 2.38 18.60 -22.21
N THR A 97 2.60 19.11 -23.42
CA THR A 97 1.70 20.04 -24.11
C THR A 97 0.29 19.46 -24.21
N ALA A 98 -0.71 20.34 -24.17
CA ALA A 98 -2.12 19.99 -24.29
C ALA A 98 -2.39 19.00 -25.44
N GLY A 99 -3.04 17.89 -25.11
CA GLY A 99 -3.54 16.90 -26.07
C GLY A 99 -3.14 15.48 -25.68
N HIS A 100 -4.15 14.68 -25.33
CA HIS A 100 -4.13 13.23 -25.06
C HIS A 100 -3.83 12.80 -23.62
N ALA A 101 -4.92 12.54 -22.89
CA ALA A 101 -5.01 11.99 -21.53
C ALA A 101 -4.32 12.81 -20.45
N ALA A 102 -5.10 13.27 -19.46
CA ALA A 102 -4.57 13.78 -18.20
C ALA A 102 -3.43 12.86 -17.73
N ALA A 103 -2.20 13.39 -17.68
CA ALA A 103 -1.03 12.62 -17.32
C ALA A 103 -1.33 11.87 -16.01
N ALA A 104 -1.54 10.54 -16.13
CA ALA A 104 -2.02 9.73 -15.03
C ALA A 104 -1.07 9.94 -13.86
N VAL A 105 -1.58 10.52 -12.78
CA VAL A 105 -0.77 10.83 -11.61
C VAL A 105 -0.27 9.50 -11.05
N ARG A 106 1.06 9.31 -11.06
CA ARG A 106 1.69 8.08 -10.56
C ARG A 106 2.21 8.30 -9.16
N VAL A 107 2.19 7.26 -8.34
CA VAL A 107 2.85 7.27 -7.04
C VAL A 107 4.37 7.19 -7.24
N ASP A 108 5.13 8.00 -6.51
CA ASP A 108 6.58 7.89 -6.45
C ASP A 108 6.95 6.66 -5.64
N MET A 109 7.05 5.51 -6.31
CA MET A 109 7.35 4.22 -5.67
C MET A 109 8.66 4.24 -4.87
N ARG A 110 9.64 5.09 -5.21
CA ARG A 110 10.90 5.16 -4.44
C ARG A 110 10.71 5.79 -3.06
N ARG A 111 9.71 6.64 -2.90
CA ARG A 111 9.43 7.39 -1.67
C ARG A 111 8.24 6.84 -0.90
N ALA A 112 7.26 6.30 -1.61
CA ALA A 112 5.98 5.89 -1.06
C ALA A 112 5.89 4.40 -0.72
N ARG A 113 6.75 3.53 -1.27
CA ARG A 113 6.72 2.10 -0.98
C ARG A 113 6.88 1.86 0.53
N TRP A 114 6.05 0.96 1.05
CA TRP A 114 6.13 0.46 2.41
C TRP A 114 6.67 -0.96 2.42
N ASP A 115 7.67 -1.19 3.25
CA ASP A 115 8.34 -2.48 3.37
C ASP A 115 7.88 -3.26 4.62
N GLY A 116 6.83 -2.79 5.33
CA GLY A 116 6.20 -3.52 6.43
C GLY A 116 6.56 -3.11 7.85
N GLU A 117 7.59 -2.30 8.02
CA GLU A 117 7.96 -1.75 9.32
C GLU A 117 6.86 -0.77 9.75
N ALA A 118 6.09 -1.14 10.78
CA ALA A 118 5.22 -0.21 11.47
C ALA A 118 6.11 0.89 12.08
N GLY A 119 5.77 2.16 11.84
CA GLY A 119 6.57 3.28 12.32
C GLY A 119 6.89 3.16 13.80
N GLY A 120 8.14 2.85 14.12
CA GLY A 120 8.71 3.07 15.43
C GLY A 120 8.88 4.58 15.61
N SER A 121 7.99 5.17 16.40
CA SER A 121 8.24 6.44 17.07
C SER A 121 9.62 6.40 17.72
N GLY A 122 10.44 7.42 17.46
CA GLY A 122 11.67 7.60 18.21
C GLY A 122 11.33 7.93 19.66
N ASP A 123 11.76 7.07 20.57
CA ASP A 123 11.99 7.39 21.98
C ASP A 123 12.98 6.36 22.53
N GLY A 124 14.11 6.87 23.03
CA GLY A 124 15.24 6.06 23.48
C GLY A 124 16.41 6.93 23.90
N ASP A 125 16.14 7.92 24.76
CA ASP A 125 17.12 8.60 25.59
C ASP A 125 18.07 7.60 26.26
N GLY A 126 19.28 7.51 25.72
CA GLY A 126 20.43 6.88 26.34
C GLY A 126 21.34 7.92 26.95
N ALA A 127 20.83 8.68 27.92
CA ALA A 127 21.65 9.43 28.87
C ALA A 127 22.43 8.43 29.75
N GLY A 128 23.51 7.89 29.18
CA GLY A 128 24.53 7.11 29.88
C GLY A 128 25.57 8.04 30.46
N GLU A 129 25.26 8.51 31.65
CA GLU A 129 26.10 9.15 32.66
C GLU A 129 27.62 9.01 32.45
N ARG A 130 28.26 10.13 32.08
CA ARG A 130 29.70 10.34 32.24
C ARG A 130 29.93 10.73 33.69
N SER A 131 30.23 9.77 34.56
CA SER A 131 30.87 10.09 35.84
C SER A 131 31.61 8.90 36.42
N ALA A 132 32.75 9.21 37.04
CA ALA A 132 33.73 8.32 37.68
C ALA A 132 34.68 7.62 36.68
N ARG A 133 36.02 7.80 36.69
CA ARG A 133 36.99 8.21 37.72
C ARG A 133 38.24 8.70 36.94
N ARG A 134 38.66 9.96 37.03
CA ARG A 134 39.66 10.47 37.99
C ARG A 134 40.14 9.42 39.01
N SER A 135 41.31 8.84 38.75
CA SER A 135 42.50 8.84 39.62
C SER A 135 43.65 8.14 38.92
#